data_AF-A0A1B0DHG6-F1
#
_entry.id   AF-A0A1B0DHG6-F1
#
_cell.length_a   1.000
_cell.length_b   1.000
_cell.length_c   1.000
_cell.angle_alpha   90.00
_cell.angle_beta   90.00
_cell.angle_gamma   90.00
#
_symmetry.space_group_name_H-M   'P 1'
#
loop_
_entity.id
_entity.type
_entity.pdbx_description
1 polymer ?
#
loop_
_entity_poly.entity_id
_entity_poly.type
_entity_poly.pdbx_seq_one_letter_code
_entity_poly.pdbx_strand_id
1 'polypeptide(L)'
;MATNRPDTLDPALMRPGRLDRKVEFGLPDLEGRTHIFKIHARSMSVERDIRYDLLARLCPNSTGAEIRSVCTEAGMFAIRARRKVATEKDFLEAVNKVIKSYAKFSATPRYMTYN
;
A
#
# COMPACT_ATOMS: atom_id res chain seq x y z
N MET A 1 3.75 18.52 11.42
CA MET A 1 5.02 18.24 10.71
C MET A 1 5.03 16.77 10.31
N ALA A 2 5.62 16.42 9.17
CA ALA A 2 5.77 15.04 8.72
C ALA A 2 7.26 14.77 8.43
N THR A 3 7.78 13.63 8.88
CA THR A 3 9.16 13.21 8.63
C THR A 3 9.22 11.69 8.47
N ASN A 4 10.15 11.20 7.65
CA ASN A 4 10.46 9.76 7.53
C ASN A 4 11.67 9.35 8.38
N ARG A 5 12.32 10.33 9.04
CA ARG A 5 13.56 10.15 9.81
C ARG A 5 13.55 11.07 11.03
N PRO A 6 12.79 10.72 12.10
CA PRO A 6 12.71 11.53 13.30
C PRO A 6 14.05 11.64 14.03
N ASP A 7 14.95 10.68 13.82
CA ASP A 7 16.33 10.64 14.34
C ASP A 7 17.20 11.83 13.86
N THR A 8 16.91 12.37 12.67
CA THR A 8 17.68 13.48 12.10
C THR A 8 17.20 14.86 12.54
N LEU A 9 16.10 14.94 13.29
CA LEU A 9 15.55 16.20 13.76
C LEU A 9 16.35 16.79 14.91
N ASP A 10 16.45 18.13 14.94
CA ASP A 10 17.06 18.84 16.06
C ASP A 10 16.34 18.48 17.38
N PRO A 11 17.06 17.99 18.41
CA PRO A 11 16.49 17.71 19.73
C PRO A 11 15.73 18.89 20.35
N ALA A 12 16.08 20.12 19.99
CA ALA A 12 15.37 21.32 20.42
C ALA A 12 13.93 21.40 19.91
N LEU A 13 13.64 20.89 18.71
CA LEU A 13 12.29 20.84 18.14
C LEU A 13 11.43 19.74 18.76
N MET A 14 12.08 18.68 19.28
CA MET A 14 11.41 17.52 19.88
C MET A 14 10.99 17.75 21.34
N ARG A 15 11.34 18.91 21.93
CA ARG A 15 10.94 19.28 23.28
C ARG A 15 9.43 19.62 23.35
N PRO A 16 8.76 19.29 24.47
CA PRO A 16 7.39 19.74 24.72
C PRO A 16 7.26 21.27 24.66
N GLY A 17 6.17 21.77 24.08
CA GLY A 17 5.90 23.19 23.77
C GLY A 17 6.16 23.59 22.31
N ARG A 18 6.54 22.64 21.44
CA ARG A 18 6.84 22.87 20.00
C ARG A 18 6.14 21.83 19.13
N LEU A 19 6.60 20.58 19.18
CA LEU A 19 6.01 19.42 18.52
C LEU A 19 5.39 18.50 19.57
N ASP A 20 4.24 18.93 20.11
CA ASP A 20 3.67 18.33 21.32
C ASP A 20 3.10 16.92 21.11
N ARG A 21 2.46 16.68 19.97
CA ARG A 21 1.83 15.40 19.65
C ARG A 21 2.63 14.68 18.58
N LYS A 22 3.03 13.45 18.90
CA LYS A 22 3.65 12.51 17.97
C LYS A 22 2.59 11.46 17.63
N VAL A 23 2.29 11.32 16.34
CA VAL A 23 1.38 10.30 15.83
C VAL A 23 2.20 9.40 14.91
N GLU A 24 2.29 8.13 15.27
CA GLU A 24 3.04 7.14 14.52
C GLU A 24 2.17 6.56 13.40
N PHE A 25 2.78 6.38 12.22
CA PHE A 25 2.14 5.73 11.08
C PHE A 25 2.88 4.44 10.77
N GLY A 26 2.30 3.32 11.23
CA GLY A 26 2.80 1.98 10.95
C GLY A 26 2.31 1.43 9.60
N LEU A 27 2.78 0.22 9.28
CA LEU A 27 2.23 -0.54 8.17
C LEU A 27 0.78 -0.98 8.48
N PRO A 28 -0.11 -1.01 7.48
CA PRO A 28 -1.49 -1.43 7.69
C PRO A 28 -1.55 -2.92 8.06
N ASP A 29 -2.44 -3.23 8.99
CA ASP A 29 -2.84 -4.59 9.34
C ASP A 29 -3.71 -5.23 8.23
N LEU A 30 -4.14 -6.46 8.43
CA LEU A 30 -4.91 -7.19 7.39
C LEU A 30 -6.21 -6.46 7.03
N GLU A 31 -6.93 -5.95 8.03
CA GLU A 31 -8.18 -5.23 7.83
C GLU A 31 -7.94 -3.88 7.14
N GLY A 32 -6.92 -3.14 7.57
CA GLY A 32 -6.47 -1.89 6.96
C GLY A 32 -6.09 -2.08 5.49
N ARG A 33 -5.33 -3.12 5.15
CA ARG A 33 -5.02 -3.46 3.75
C ARG A 33 -6.27 -3.74 2.94
N THR A 34 -7.20 -4.51 3.50
CA THR A 34 -8.49 -4.81 2.86
C THR A 34 -9.30 -3.53 2.60
N HIS A 35 -9.30 -2.59 3.56
CA HIS A 35 -9.95 -1.29 3.39
C HIS A 35 -9.30 -0.45 2.30
N ILE A 36 -7.97 -0.40 2.24
CA ILE A 36 -7.24 0.33 1.20
C ILE A 36 -7.57 -0.22 -0.19
N PHE A 37 -7.62 -1.55 -0.35
CA PHE A 37 -8.06 -2.18 -1.59
C PHE A 37 -9.47 -1.73 -1.99
N LYS A 38 -10.43 -1.77 -1.06
CA LYS A 38 -11.82 -1.34 -1.32
C LYS A 38 -11.90 0.13 -1.74
N ILE A 39 -11.13 1.01 -1.09
CA ILE A 39 -11.09 2.45 -1.42
C ILE A 39 -10.62 2.67 -2.86
N HIS A 40 -9.52 2.04 -3.26
CA HIS A 40 -8.96 2.22 -4.60
C HIS A 40 -9.74 1.47 -5.68
N ALA A 41 -10.33 0.33 -5.37
CA ALA A 41 -11.18 -0.41 -6.29
C ALA A 41 -12.54 0.25 -6.52
N ARG A 42 -13.03 1.09 -5.59
CA ARG A 42 -14.35 1.76 -5.71
C ARG A 42 -14.50 2.61 -6.98
N SER A 43 -13.42 3.23 -7.45
CA SER A 43 -13.43 4.05 -8.66
C SER A 43 -13.15 3.26 -9.95
N MET A 44 -12.92 1.95 -9.84
CA MET A 44 -12.56 1.09 -10.97
C MET A 44 -13.75 0.23 -11.42
N SER A 45 -13.78 -0.10 -12.71
CA SER A 45 -14.68 -1.13 -13.25
C SER A 45 -14.14 -2.51 -12.85
N VAL A 46 -14.67 -3.05 -11.75
CA VAL A 46 -14.27 -4.35 -11.19
C VAL A 46 -15.43 -5.34 -11.21
N GLU A 47 -15.09 -6.62 -11.29
CA GLU A 47 -16.04 -7.71 -11.08
C GLU A 47 -16.63 -7.67 -9.66
N ARG A 48 -17.88 -8.12 -9.50
CA ARG A 48 -18.58 -8.05 -8.20
C ARG A 48 -18.01 -9.00 -7.16
N ASP A 49 -17.44 -10.12 -7.59
CA ASP A 49 -17.04 -11.23 -6.72
C ASP A 49 -15.53 -11.23 -6.38
N ILE A 50 -14.88 -10.06 -6.41
CA ILE A 50 -13.46 -9.94 -6.03
C ILE A 50 -13.31 -10.05 -4.52
N ARG A 51 -12.50 -11.03 -4.09
CA ARG A 51 -12.19 -11.27 -2.67
C ARG A 51 -11.00 -10.43 -2.23
N TYR A 52 -11.25 -9.20 -1.78
CA TYR A 52 -10.21 -8.31 -1.28
C TYR A 52 -9.48 -8.85 -0.03
N ASP A 53 -10.14 -9.65 0.80
CA ASP A 53 -9.50 -10.31 1.95
C ASP A 53 -8.38 -11.27 1.50
N LEU A 54 -8.62 -12.02 0.42
CA LEU A 54 -7.61 -12.90 -0.18
C LEU A 54 -6.42 -12.08 -0.68
N LEU A 55 -6.67 -10.99 -1.41
CA LEU A 55 -5.62 -10.12 -1.92
C LEU A 55 -4.80 -9.48 -0.79
N ALA A 56 -5.46 -9.05 0.29
CA ALA A 56 -4.79 -8.45 1.45
C ALA A 56 -3.90 -9.44 2.21
N ARG A 57 -4.24 -10.74 2.21
CA ARG A 57 -3.37 -11.81 2.75
C ARG A 57 -2.14 -12.05 1.90
N LEU A 58 -2.24 -11.87 0.59
CA LEU A 58 -1.13 -12.04 -0.36
C LEU A 58 -0.15 -10.85 -0.39
N CYS A 59 -0.48 -9.75 0.29
CA CYS A 59 0.32 -8.54 0.39
C CYS A 59 0.81 -8.29 1.84
N PRO A 60 1.67 -9.16 2.42
CA PRO A 60 2.20 -8.92 3.75
C PRO A 60 3.15 -7.71 3.76
N ASN A 61 3.17 -6.97 4.87
CA ASN A 61 4.03 -5.80 5.11
C ASN A 61 4.00 -4.74 4.00
N SER A 62 2.92 -4.69 3.23
CA SER A 62 2.80 -3.76 2.11
C SER A 62 2.27 -2.41 2.57
N THR A 63 2.82 -1.35 2.00
CA THR A 63 2.36 0.02 2.24
C THR A 63 1.06 0.29 1.48
N GLY A 64 0.30 1.32 1.89
CA GLY A 64 -0.87 1.78 1.12
C GLY A 64 -0.52 2.21 -0.31
N ALA A 65 0.71 2.70 -0.54
CA ALA A 65 1.20 3.08 -1.86
C ALA A 65 1.41 1.86 -2.78
N GLU A 66 1.91 0.75 -2.25
CA GLU A 66 2.06 -0.51 -3.00
C GLU A 66 0.68 -1.09 -3.34
N ILE A 67 -0.27 -1.07 -2.40
CA ILE A 67 -1.65 -1.56 -2.64
C ILE A 67 -2.34 -0.72 -3.72
N ARG A 68 -2.17 0.61 -3.70
CA ARG A 68 -2.65 1.49 -4.78
C ARG A 68 -2.04 1.12 -6.13
N SER A 69 -0.75 0.82 -6.14
CA SER A 69 -0.03 0.39 -7.36
C SER A 69 -0.55 -0.95 -7.88
N VAL A 70 -0.87 -1.90 -6.99
CA VAL A 70 -1.52 -3.18 -7.35
C VAL A 70 -2.86 -2.93 -8.04
N CYS A 71 -3.74 -2.08 -7.49
CA CYS A 71 -5.01 -1.73 -8.14
C CYS A 71 -4.79 -1.13 -9.53
N THR A 72 -3.81 -0.23 -9.67
CA THR A 72 -3.49 0.41 -10.95
C THR A 72 -3.01 -0.61 -11.99
N GLU A 73 -2.11 -1.51 -11.59
CA GLU A 73 -1.58 -2.57 -12.47
C GLU A 73 -2.66 -3.59 -12.86
N ALA A 74 -3.58 -3.94 -11.96
CA ALA A 74 -4.72 -4.80 -12.29
C ALA A 74 -5.58 -4.18 -13.40
N GLY A 75 -5.82 -2.86 -13.34
CA GLY A 75 -6.47 -2.13 -14.43
C GLY A 75 -5.68 -2.17 -15.74
N MET A 76 -4.35 -2.06 -15.68
CA MET A 76 -3.50 -2.17 -16.87
C MET A 76 -3.53 -3.56 -17.50
N PHE A 77 -3.60 -4.63 -16.72
CA PHE A 77 -3.79 -5.99 -17.24
C PHE A 77 -5.13 -6.13 -17.97
N ALA A 78 -6.21 -5.60 -17.39
CA ALA A 78 -7.52 -5.59 -18.05
C ALA A 78 -7.49 -4.83 -19.38
N ILE A 79 -6.86 -3.65 -19.43
CA ILE A 79 -6.70 -2.85 -20.65
C ILE A 79 -5.91 -3.62 -21.71
N ARG A 80 -4.78 -4.24 -21.35
CA ARG A 80 -3.96 -5.03 -22.28
C ARG A 80 -4.71 -6.23 -22.84
N ALA A 81 -5.56 -6.85 -22.03
CA ALA A 81 -6.45 -7.93 -22.44
C ALA A 81 -7.70 -7.45 -23.21
N ARG A 82 -7.80 -6.15 -23.53
CA ARG A 82 -8.96 -5.52 -24.18
C ARG A 82 -10.29 -5.75 -23.44
N ARG A 83 -10.23 -5.91 -22.12
CA ARG A 83 -11.41 -6.05 -21.25
C ARG A 83 -11.79 -4.71 -20.63
N LYS A 84 -13.08 -4.51 -20.41
CA LYS A 84 -13.63 -3.29 -19.77
C LYS A 84 -13.71 -3.40 -18.24
N VAL A 85 -13.53 -4.61 -17.71
CA VAL A 85 -13.68 -4.94 -16.29
C VAL A 85 -12.46 -5.74 -15.84
N ALA A 86 -11.90 -5.36 -14.69
CA ALA A 86 -10.82 -6.09 -14.04
C ALA A 86 -11.37 -7.26 -13.23
N THR A 87 -10.75 -8.43 -13.36
CA THR A 87 -11.15 -9.68 -12.68
C THR A 87 -10.20 -10.00 -11.54
N GLU A 88 -10.58 -10.95 -10.67
CA GLU A 88 -9.70 -11.41 -9.58
C GLU A 88 -8.33 -11.88 -10.09
N LYS A 89 -8.28 -12.49 -11.28
CA LYS A 89 -7.03 -12.92 -11.93
C LYS A 89 -6.08 -11.76 -12.21
N ASP A 90 -6.59 -10.61 -12.66
CA ASP A 90 -5.76 -9.42 -12.93
C ASP A 90 -5.11 -8.89 -11.65
N PHE A 91 -5.85 -8.92 -10.55
CA PHE A 91 -5.32 -8.54 -9.24
C PHE A 91 -4.25 -9.51 -8.77
N LEU A 92 -4.42 -10.82 -8.97
CA LEU A 92 -3.40 -11.81 -8.63
C LEU A 92 -2.11 -11.62 -9.45
N GLU A 93 -2.23 -11.32 -10.75
CA GLU A 93 -1.10 -11.00 -11.60
C GLU A 93 -0.42 -9.69 -11.17
N ALA A 94 -1.21 -8.67 -10.83
CA ALA A 94 -0.72 -7.39 -10.32
C ALA A 94 0.00 -7.53 -8.97
N VAL A 95 -0.52 -8.32 -8.03
CA VAL A 95 0.15 -8.60 -6.76
C VAL A 95 1.49 -9.28 -7.00
N ASN A 96 1.55 -10.29 -7.85
CA ASN A 96 2.81 -10.96 -8.18
C ASN A 96 3.82 -9.99 -8.81
N LYS A 97 3.37 -9.13 -9.73
CA LYS A 97 4.23 -8.14 -10.37
C LYS A 97 4.73 -7.09 -9.38
N VAL A 98 3.84 -6.42 -8.65
CA VAL A 98 4.21 -5.31 -7.78
C VAL A 98 4.91 -5.80 -6.53
N ILE A 99 4.31 -6.74 -5.80
CA ILE A 99 4.84 -7.15 -4.49
C ILE A 99 6.10 -8.01 -4.65
N LYS A 100 6.11 -9.00 -5.55
CA LYS A 100 7.27 -9.90 -5.67
C LYS A 100 8.37 -9.32 -6.56
N SER A 101 8.04 -8.73 -7.72
CA SER A 101 9.07 -8.20 -8.61
C SER A 101 9.72 -6.94 -8.05
N TYR A 102 8.92 -6.03 -7.47
CA TYR A 102 9.46 -4.79 -6.90
C TYR A 102 9.96 -4.94 -5.47
N ALA A 103 9.83 -6.11 -4.84
CA ALA A 103 10.45 -6.40 -3.53
C ALA A 103 11.95 -6.03 -3.49
N LYS A 104 12.66 -6.22 -4.63
CA LYS A 104 14.08 -5.88 -4.77
C LYS A 104 14.38 -4.39 -4.55
N PHE A 105 13.39 -3.54 -4.78
CA PHE A 105 13.48 -2.09 -4.65
C PHE A 105 12.70 -1.55 -3.44
N SER A 106 12.17 -2.44 -2.59
CA SER A 106 11.38 -2.02 -1.43
C SER A 106 12.25 -1.22 -0.47
N ALA A 107 11.87 0.04 -0.26
CA ALA A 107 12.52 0.92 0.71
C ALA A 107 12.06 0.63 2.15
N THR A 108 10.95 -0.10 2.31
CA THR A 108 10.27 -0.35 3.60
C THR A 108 11.21 -0.88 4.68
N PRO A 109 12.02 -1.94 4.45
CA PRO A 109 12.91 -2.47 5.50
C PRO A 109 13.96 -1.47 5.97
N ARG A 110 14.44 -0.59 5.08
CA ARG A 110 15.46 0.41 5.41
C ARG A 110 14.89 1.53 6.27
N TYR A 111 13.63 1.92 6.04
CA TYR A 111 13.01 3.03 6.78
C TYR A 111 12.32 2.59 8.07
N MET A 112 11.91 1.32 8.17
CA MET A 112 11.33 0.77 9.39
C MET A 112 12.28 0.78 10.60
N THR A 113 13.59 0.98 10.41
CA THR A 113 14.54 1.12 11.54
C THR A 113 14.49 2.48 12.21
N TYR A 114 13.91 3.50 11.56
CA TYR A 114 13.88 4.87 12.07
C TYR A 114 12.50 5.30 12.57
N ASN A 115 11.46 4.57 12.18
CA ASN A 115 10.08 4.81 12.62
C ASN A 115 9.84 4.17 13.99
#